data_AF-A0A085N948-F1
#
_entry.id   AF-A0A085N948-F1
#
_cell.length_a   1.000
_cell.length_b   1.000
_cell.length_c   1.000
_cell.angle_alpha   90.00
_cell.angle_beta   90.00
_cell.angle_gamma   90.00
#
_symmetry.space_group_name_H-M   'P 1'
#
loop_
_entity.id
_entity.type
_entity.pdbx_description
1 polymer ?
#
loop_
_entity_poly.entity_id
_entity_poly.type
_entity_poly.pdbx_seq_one_letter_code
_entity_poly.pdbx_strand_id
1 'polypeptide(L)'
;MLLPSLLSFIWRSVLLLFTVFLPVRFILRCHDMNIAESYQSQSVLFESDVHGRRLKAGRVYEVAIGNWRSPKEFHVVFRRFEEALQELQQKLNEFYADSVAPADLSNVGVGAPCCVRAYKNWHRAEVLWPCETDGGDFHVRFVDSGEMKYVPKEDVRLLATDFASLPPLAVECEMLGINRHCLTCSILNNFTRRCRRRSTFKLSFVAEFENKLFVRLFDRDMNDLFFVYFGEVIKRAEQAERQRERLNKLKMKGTKVKMEQTNKVPARDR
;
A
#
# COMPACT_ATOMS: atom_id res chain seq x y z
N MET A 1 9.19 -35.10 -80.40
CA MET A 1 8.89 -35.68 -79.08
C MET A 1 9.18 -34.62 -78.01
N LEU A 2 8.11 -34.16 -77.35
CA LEU A 2 7.98 -33.56 -76.00
C LEU A 2 8.72 -32.26 -75.60
N LEU A 3 7.92 -31.22 -75.34
CA LEU A 3 8.05 -30.16 -74.30
C LEU A 3 7.17 -30.57 -73.07
N PRO A 4 7.17 -29.91 -71.87
CA PRO A 4 8.17 -29.09 -71.14
C PRO A 4 8.23 -29.36 -69.59
N SER A 5 9.19 -28.75 -68.86
CA SER A 5 9.08 -28.15 -67.47
C SER A 5 10.51 -27.81 -66.97
N LEU A 6 10.94 -26.56 -66.71
CA LEU A 6 10.57 -25.55 -65.71
C LEU A 6 10.53 -26.07 -64.25
N LEU A 7 11.37 -25.45 -63.40
CA LEU A 7 11.52 -25.55 -61.94
C LEU A 7 12.51 -26.61 -61.39
N SER A 8 13.79 -26.26 -61.30
CA SER A 8 14.66 -26.68 -60.17
C SER A 8 16.02 -25.96 -60.09
N PHE A 9 16.19 -24.80 -60.73
CA PHE A 9 17.34 -23.94 -60.50
C PHE A 9 17.01 -22.89 -59.42
N ILE A 10 17.90 -22.77 -58.44
CA ILE A 10 17.92 -21.78 -57.35
C ILE A 10 17.02 -22.13 -56.15
N TRP A 11 17.39 -23.14 -55.36
CA TRP A 11 16.98 -23.24 -53.94
C TRP A 11 17.96 -24.11 -53.12
N ARG A 12 19.27 -23.83 -53.23
CA ARG A 12 20.30 -24.45 -52.38
C ARG A 12 21.34 -23.47 -51.85
N SER A 13 20.94 -22.21 -51.71
CA SER A 13 21.69 -21.21 -50.98
C SER A 13 20.70 -20.44 -50.11
N VAL A 14 21.07 -20.13 -48.87
CA VAL A 14 20.34 -19.30 -47.89
C VAL A 14 19.44 -20.02 -46.85
N LEU A 15 19.63 -21.31 -46.55
CA LEU A 15 18.99 -21.94 -45.37
C LEU A 15 19.98 -22.36 -44.27
N LEU A 16 20.89 -21.46 -43.90
CA LEU A 16 21.77 -21.60 -42.73
C LEU A 16 21.90 -20.29 -41.95
N LEU A 17 20.84 -19.49 -41.96
CA LEU A 17 20.63 -18.34 -41.07
C LEU A 17 19.17 -18.33 -40.62
N PHE A 18 18.75 -19.37 -39.89
CA PHE A 18 17.66 -19.19 -38.91
C PHE A 18 18.26 -18.51 -37.68
N THR A 19 18.77 -17.29 -37.89
CA THR A 19 18.85 -16.30 -36.83
C THR A 19 17.41 -16.05 -36.39
N VAL A 20 17.15 -16.26 -35.11
CA VAL A 20 15.93 -15.86 -34.43
C VAL A 20 15.69 -14.39 -34.76
N PHE A 21 14.84 -14.13 -35.74
CA PHE A 21 14.34 -12.79 -36.05
C PHE A 21 13.33 -12.43 -34.96
N LEU A 22 13.85 -12.12 -33.76
CA LEU A 22 13.21 -11.09 -32.96
C LEU A 22 13.27 -9.82 -33.83
N PRO A 23 12.14 -9.15 -34.11
CA PRO A 23 12.16 -7.99 -34.99
C PRO A 23 13.17 -6.98 -34.44
N VAL A 24 14.07 -6.48 -35.28
CA VAL A 24 15.22 -5.61 -34.92
C VAL A 24 14.84 -4.38 -34.06
N ARG A 25 13.55 -4.02 -34.01
CA ARG A 25 12.97 -3.05 -33.04
C ARG A 25 13.05 -3.48 -31.56
N PHE A 26 13.19 -4.77 -31.25
CA PHE A 26 13.24 -5.32 -29.88
C PHE A 26 14.62 -5.13 -29.22
N ILE A 27 15.71 -5.23 -29.99
CA ILE A 27 17.07 -5.15 -29.46
C ILE A 27 17.43 -3.68 -29.12
N LEU A 28 16.85 -2.72 -29.85
CA LEU A 28 17.14 -1.29 -29.67
C LEU A 28 16.43 -0.62 -28.47
N ARG A 29 15.43 -1.24 -27.82
CA ARG A 29 14.75 -0.62 -26.64
C ARG A 29 15.39 -0.94 -25.30
N CYS A 30 16.13 -2.04 -25.19
CA CYS A 30 16.71 -2.46 -23.90
C CYS A 30 18.17 -2.02 -23.70
N HIS A 31 18.90 -1.70 -24.77
CA HIS A 31 20.33 -1.39 -24.66
C HIS A 31 20.65 0.04 -24.22
N ASP A 32 19.71 0.99 -24.39
CA ASP A 32 19.83 2.41 -24.01
C ASP A 32 18.75 2.84 -22.99
N MET A 33 18.26 1.92 -22.16
CA MET A 33 17.29 2.26 -21.11
C MET A 33 18.03 2.65 -19.83
N ASN A 34 17.86 3.89 -19.38
CA ASN A 34 18.29 4.29 -18.04
C ASN A 34 17.39 3.59 -17.01
N ILE A 35 18.01 2.85 -16.09
CA ILE A 35 17.32 2.08 -15.06
C ILE A 35 17.15 2.96 -13.82
N ALA A 36 15.95 2.94 -13.23
CA ALA A 36 15.66 3.66 -12.00
C ALA A 36 16.35 2.99 -10.80
N GLU A 37 17.22 3.72 -10.12
CA GLU A 37 17.85 3.26 -8.87
C GLU A 37 16.96 3.49 -7.64
N SER A 38 16.11 4.52 -7.68
CA SER A 38 15.15 4.86 -6.61
C SER A 38 13.93 5.60 -7.16
N TYR A 39 12.85 5.60 -6.39
CA TYR A 39 11.68 6.43 -6.68
C TYR A 39 11.86 7.86 -6.17
N GLN A 40 11.13 8.80 -6.78
CA GLN A 40 10.94 10.11 -6.15
C GLN A 40 10.32 9.93 -4.74
N SER A 41 10.83 10.68 -3.76
CA SER A 41 10.35 10.62 -2.37
C SER A 41 8.85 10.92 -2.27
N GLN A 42 8.12 10.12 -1.49
CA GLN A 42 6.69 10.29 -1.31
C GLN A 42 6.32 11.60 -0.58
N SER A 43 7.24 12.14 0.24
CA SER A 43 7.12 13.46 0.90
C SER A 43 6.76 14.60 -0.08
N VAL A 44 7.18 14.48 -1.35
CA VAL A 44 6.90 15.45 -2.41
C VAL A 44 5.39 15.66 -2.61
N LEU A 45 4.56 14.63 -2.34
CA LEU A 45 3.09 14.73 -2.37
C LEU A 45 2.53 15.77 -1.37
N PHE A 46 3.26 16.04 -0.28
CA PHE A 46 2.82 16.87 0.85
C PHE A 46 3.60 18.19 0.95
N GLU A 47 4.87 18.19 0.55
CA GLU A 47 5.77 19.33 0.67
C GLU A 47 5.71 20.26 -0.54
N SER A 48 5.56 19.68 -1.73
CA SER A 48 5.69 20.40 -2.99
C SER A 48 4.49 20.19 -3.91
N ASP A 49 4.48 20.92 -5.02
CA ASP A 49 3.35 20.88 -5.95
C ASP A 49 3.57 19.83 -7.05
N VAL A 50 3.24 18.58 -6.75
CA VAL A 50 3.23 17.50 -7.75
C VAL A 50 2.08 17.77 -8.72
N HIS A 51 2.38 18.26 -9.92
CA HIS A 51 1.38 18.55 -10.96
C HIS A 51 0.24 19.49 -10.53
N GLY A 52 0.48 20.45 -9.63
CA GLY A 52 -0.60 21.32 -9.12
C GLY A 52 -1.45 20.67 -8.01
N ARG A 53 -1.02 19.52 -7.49
CA ARG A 53 -1.83 18.64 -6.64
C ARG A 53 -1.29 18.40 -5.23
N ARG A 54 -0.55 19.35 -4.64
CA ARG A 54 -0.10 19.26 -3.24
C ARG A 54 -1.21 18.87 -2.25
N LEU A 55 -0.95 17.84 -1.43
CA LEU A 55 -1.78 17.44 -0.29
C LEU A 55 -1.44 18.28 0.95
N LYS A 56 -2.47 18.71 1.67
CA LYS A 56 -2.37 19.53 2.89
C LYS A 56 -3.14 18.92 4.05
N ALA A 57 -2.53 18.90 5.22
CA ALA A 57 -3.12 18.42 6.46
C ALA A 57 -4.40 19.19 6.82
N GLY A 58 -5.32 18.53 7.52
CA GLY A 58 -6.61 19.07 7.95
C GLY A 58 -7.65 19.24 6.83
N ARG A 59 -7.30 18.97 5.57
CA ARG A 59 -8.27 18.93 4.46
C ARG A 59 -8.83 17.52 4.27
N VAL A 60 -10.05 17.46 3.75
CA VAL A 60 -10.72 16.22 3.38
C VAL A 60 -10.47 15.93 1.91
N TYR A 61 -10.06 14.70 1.61
CA TYR A 61 -9.83 14.20 0.25
C TYR A 61 -10.65 12.93 0.02
N GLU A 62 -11.05 12.73 -1.23
CA GLU A 62 -11.51 11.39 -1.65
C GLU A 62 -10.32 10.47 -1.86
N VAL A 63 -10.42 9.28 -1.28
CA VAL A 63 -9.40 8.24 -1.37
C VAL A 63 -10.03 6.90 -1.72
N ALA A 64 -9.27 6.04 -2.37
CA ALA A 64 -9.58 4.63 -2.51
C ALA A 64 -8.67 3.81 -1.60
N ILE A 65 -9.20 2.73 -1.02
CA ILE A 65 -8.36 1.75 -0.31
C ILE A 65 -7.48 1.03 -1.34
N GLY A 66 -6.17 1.19 -1.22
CA GLY A 66 -5.19 0.45 -2.00
C GLY A 66 -5.01 -0.96 -1.45
N ASN A 67 -4.58 -1.05 -0.18
CA ASN A 67 -4.41 -2.30 0.53
C ASN A 67 -4.91 -2.16 1.97
N TRP A 68 -5.55 -3.18 2.53
CA TRP A 68 -6.11 -3.14 3.87
C TRP A 68 -5.63 -4.32 4.70
N ARG A 69 -4.91 -4.04 5.80
CA ARG A 69 -4.50 -5.04 6.79
C ARG A 69 -5.24 -4.84 8.10
N SER A 70 -5.25 -3.61 8.62
CA SER A 70 -5.98 -3.24 9.83
C SER A 70 -6.21 -1.73 9.88
N PRO A 71 -7.04 -1.25 10.82
CA PRO A 71 -7.14 0.19 11.06
C PRO A 71 -5.82 0.88 11.47
N LYS A 72 -4.81 0.14 11.90
CA LYS A 72 -3.46 0.66 12.23
C LYS A 72 -2.48 0.62 11.06
N GLU A 73 -2.82 -0.12 10.01
CA GLU A 73 -1.93 -0.36 8.88
C GLU A 73 -2.77 -0.64 7.64
N PHE A 74 -2.92 0.36 6.80
CA PHE A 74 -3.58 0.27 5.51
C PHE A 74 -2.97 1.29 4.56
N HIS A 75 -3.22 1.13 3.28
CA HIS A 75 -2.75 2.03 2.25
C HIS A 75 -3.93 2.65 1.53
N VAL A 76 -3.81 3.94 1.23
CA VAL A 76 -4.78 4.67 0.44
C VAL A 76 -4.12 5.24 -0.80
N VAL A 77 -4.92 5.39 -1.84
CA VAL A 77 -4.56 6.13 -3.05
C VAL A 77 -5.50 7.33 -3.13
N PHE A 78 -4.93 8.52 -3.14
CA PHE A 78 -5.72 9.75 -3.27
C PHE A 78 -6.28 9.86 -4.68
N ARG A 79 -7.61 9.99 -4.81
CA ARG A 79 -8.27 10.15 -6.12
C ARG A 79 -7.80 11.38 -6.88
N ARG A 80 -7.23 12.35 -6.17
CA ARG A 80 -6.56 13.52 -6.75
C ARG A 80 -5.47 13.13 -7.77
N PHE A 81 -4.84 11.97 -7.65
CA PHE A 81 -3.82 11.46 -8.59
C PHE A 81 -4.35 10.38 -9.54
N GLU A 82 -5.66 10.17 -9.63
CA GLU A 82 -6.28 9.11 -10.43
C GLU A 82 -5.92 9.23 -11.92
N GLU A 83 -5.98 10.44 -12.49
CA GLU A 83 -5.60 10.70 -13.88
C GLU A 83 -4.10 10.40 -14.13
N ALA A 84 -3.22 10.91 -13.27
CA ALA A 84 -1.79 10.69 -13.39
C ALA A 84 -1.43 9.19 -13.29
N LEU A 85 -2.12 8.45 -12.41
CA LEU A 85 -1.96 6.99 -12.31
C LEU A 85 -2.47 6.27 -13.56
N GLN A 86 -3.59 6.69 -14.15
CA GLN A 86 -4.11 6.11 -15.39
C GLN A 86 -3.16 6.36 -16.57
N GLU A 87 -2.64 7.58 -16.73
CA GLU A 87 -1.65 7.91 -17.75
C GLU A 87 -0.36 7.10 -17.57
N LEU A 88 0.15 6.99 -16.35
CA LEU A 88 1.31 6.17 -16.02
C LEU A 88 1.06 4.70 -16.40
N GLN A 89 -0.09 4.15 -16.02
CA GLN A 89 -0.48 2.77 -16.27
C GLN A 89 -0.54 2.47 -17.78
N GLN A 90 -1.07 3.41 -18.58
CA GLN A 90 -1.08 3.31 -20.03
C GLN A 90 0.35 3.28 -20.59
N LYS A 91 1.20 4.25 -20.21
CA LYS A 91 2.57 4.34 -20.70
C LYS A 91 3.42 3.12 -20.32
N LEU A 92 3.25 2.60 -19.10
CA LEU A 92 3.90 1.35 -18.68
C LEU A 92 3.48 0.17 -19.57
N ASN A 93 2.18 0.03 -19.80
CA ASN A 93 1.66 -1.05 -20.63
C ASN A 93 2.15 -0.97 -22.07
N GLU A 94 2.22 0.23 -22.66
CA GLU A 94 2.74 0.44 -24.02
C GLU A 94 4.26 0.20 -24.11
N PHE A 95 5.02 0.63 -23.10
CA PHE A 95 6.48 0.47 -23.08
C PHE A 95 6.90 -0.99 -22.90
N TYR A 96 6.27 -1.70 -21.96
CA TYR A 96 6.60 -3.08 -21.61
C TYR A 96 5.74 -4.14 -22.31
N ALA A 97 4.80 -3.77 -23.19
CA ALA A 97 3.87 -4.68 -23.90
C ALA A 97 4.57 -5.92 -24.46
N ASP A 98 5.68 -5.67 -25.13
CA ASP A 98 6.47 -6.64 -25.87
C ASP A 98 7.72 -7.10 -25.09
N SER A 99 7.88 -6.69 -23.83
CA SER A 99 9.10 -6.95 -23.07
C SER A 99 9.25 -8.43 -22.68
N VAL A 100 10.38 -9.02 -23.07
CA VAL A 100 10.81 -10.34 -22.61
C VAL A 100 11.57 -10.17 -21.29
N ALA A 101 11.59 -11.21 -20.45
CA ALA A 101 12.30 -11.19 -19.18
C ALA A 101 13.76 -10.75 -19.38
N PRO A 102 14.30 -9.88 -18.51
CA PRO A 102 15.67 -9.43 -18.63
C PRO A 102 16.59 -10.64 -18.45
N ALA A 103 17.69 -10.68 -19.20
CA ALA A 103 18.66 -11.76 -19.10
C ALA A 103 19.31 -11.85 -17.71
N ASP A 104 19.34 -10.74 -16.97
CA ASP A 104 19.91 -10.67 -15.63
C ASP A 104 19.11 -9.78 -14.69
N LEU A 105 18.66 -10.35 -13.57
CA LEU A 105 18.03 -9.68 -12.42
C LEU A 105 18.82 -9.92 -11.12
N SER A 106 20.03 -10.49 -11.20
CA SER A 106 20.85 -10.89 -10.05
C SER A 106 21.23 -9.73 -9.12
N ASN A 107 21.33 -8.52 -9.66
CA ASN A 107 21.71 -7.33 -8.91
C ASN A 107 20.51 -6.51 -8.38
N VAL A 108 19.26 -6.99 -8.56
CA VAL A 108 18.08 -6.29 -8.04
C VAL A 108 17.92 -6.58 -6.55
N GLY A 109 18.38 -5.65 -5.73
CA GLY A 109 18.34 -5.74 -4.26
C GLY A 109 17.05 -5.23 -3.62
N VAL A 110 16.98 -5.32 -2.30
CA VAL A 110 15.90 -4.75 -1.48
C VAL A 110 15.81 -3.24 -1.68
N GLY A 111 14.59 -2.73 -1.83
CA GLY A 111 14.30 -1.31 -2.08
C GLY A 111 14.42 -0.90 -3.56
N ALA A 112 14.90 -1.77 -4.45
CA ALA A 112 15.05 -1.44 -5.85
C ALA A 112 13.68 -1.28 -6.55
N PRO A 113 13.50 -0.21 -7.36
CA PRO A 113 12.35 -0.08 -8.25
C PRO A 113 12.33 -1.18 -9.31
N CYS A 114 11.15 -1.76 -9.53
CA CYS A 114 10.93 -2.71 -10.61
C CYS A 114 9.55 -2.51 -11.25
N CYS A 115 9.36 -3.12 -12.41
CA CYS A 115 8.07 -3.20 -13.08
C CYS A 115 7.61 -4.66 -13.10
N VAL A 116 6.37 -4.92 -12.70
CA VAL A 116 5.85 -6.25 -12.47
C VAL A 116 4.57 -6.45 -13.27
N ARG A 117 4.49 -7.55 -14.02
CA ARG A 117 3.28 -7.93 -14.72
C ARG A 117 2.33 -8.65 -13.77
N ALA A 118 1.17 -8.06 -13.53
CA ALA A 118 0.10 -8.68 -12.74
C ALA A 118 -1.26 -8.36 -13.36
N TYR A 119 -2.20 -9.31 -13.31
CA TYR A 119 -3.54 -9.13 -13.85
C TYR A 119 -3.57 -8.60 -15.31
N LYS A 120 -2.64 -9.09 -16.14
CA LYS A 120 -2.45 -8.68 -17.55
C LYS A 120 -1.99 -7.23 -17.76
N ASN A 121 -1.54 -6.54 -16.73
CA ASN A 121 -1.04 -5.18 -16.80
C ASN A 121 0.32 -5.06 -16.11
N TRP A 122 1.09 -4.05 -16.50
CA TRP A 122 2.39 -3.72 -15.94
C TRP A 122 2.25 -2.69 -14.84
N HIS A 123 2.76 -2.97 -13.65
CA HIS A 123 2.65 -2.10 -12.49
C HIS A 123 4.02 -1.79 -11.91
N ARG A 124 4.16 -0.59 -11.34
CA ARG A 124 5.36 -0.24 -10.58
C ARG A 124 5.37 -1.00 -9.26
N ALA A 125 6.55 -1.45 -8.88
CA ALA A 125 6.77 -2.14 -7.63
C ALA A 125 8.15 -1.83 -7.03
N GLU A 126 8.32 -2.21 -5.79
CA GLU A 126 9.58 -2.17 -5.05
C GLU A 126 9.88 -3.57 -4.54
N VAL A 127 11.13 -4.00 -4.64
CA VAL A 127 11.56 -5.30 -4.13
C VAL A 127 11.67 -5.25 -2.61
N LEU A 128 10.91 -6.11 -1.93
CA LEU A 128 11.02 -6.32 -0.48
C LEU A 128 12.03 -7.41 -0.16
N TRP A 129 12.00 -8.49 -0.94
CA TRP A 129 12.96 -9.59 -0.86
C TRP A 129 13.29 -10.07 -2.27
N PRO A 130 14.57 -10.14 -2.64
CA PRO A 130 15.00 -10.60 -3.94
C PRO A 130 14.78 -12.12 -4.08
N CYS A 131 14.74 -12.58 -5.33
CA CYS A 131 14.73 -14.00 -5.64
C CYS A 131 16.13 -14.61 -5.41
N GLU A 132 16.22 -15.58 -4.50
CA GLU A 132 17.51 -16.21 -4.11
C GLU A 132 17.90 -17.41 -4.99
N THR A 133 16.96 -17.96 -5.76
CA THR A 133 17.16 -19.19 -6.54
C THR A 133 16.65 -19.04 -7.97
N ASP A 134 17.25 -19.75 -8.92
CA ASP A 134 16.70 -19.81 -10.27
C ASP A 134 15.34 -20.52 -10.27
N GLY A 135 14.30 -19.77 -10.66
CA GLY A 135 12.90 -20.21 -10.63
C GLY A 135 12.13 -19.87 -9.34
N GLY A 136 12.72 -19.09 -8.43
CA GLY A 136 12.02 -18.57 -7.25
C GLY A 136 11.17 -17.33 -7.53
N ASP A 137 10.47 -16.88 -6.49
CA ASP A 137 9.64 -15.66 -6.53
C ASP A 137 10.37 -14.47 -5.90
N PHE A 138 10.16 -13.29 -6.46
CA PHE A 138 10.42 -12.02 -5.77
C PHE A 138 9.27 -11.71 -4.83
N HIS A 139 9.56 -11.22 -3.63
CA HIS A 139 8.55 -10.56 -2.80
C HIS A 139 8.58 -9.07 -3.10
N VAL A 140 7.49 -8.54 -3.63
CA VAL A 140 7.41 -7.13 -4.05
C VAL A 140 6.24 -6.41 -3.37
N ARG A 141 6.35 -5.08 -3.27
CA ARG A 141 5.23 -4.18 -2.95
C ARG A 141 4.87 -3.37 -4.18
N PHE A 142 3.62 -3.43 -4.62
CA PHE A 142 3.10 -2.53 -5.65
C PHE A 142 2.98 -1.12 -5.07
N VAL A 143 3.80 -0.19 -5.55
CA VAL A 143 3.97 1.14 -4.92
C VAL A 143 2.77 2.08 -5.14
N ASP A 144 1.88 1.73 -6.07
CA ASP A 144 0.67 2.50 -6.38
C ASP A 144 -0.62 1.86 -5.82
N SER A 145 -0.52 0.73 -5.10
CA SER A 145 -1.64 0.14 -4.36
C SER A 145 -1.31 -0.24 -2.91
N GLY A 146 -0.03 -0.41 -2.56
CA GLY A 146 0.43 -0.90 -1.25
C GLY A 146 0.23 -2.40 -1.06
N GLU A 147 -0.21 -3.12 -2.09
CA GLU A 147 -0.34 -4.58 -2.07
C GLU A 147 1.04 -5.23 -2.10
N MET A 148 1.24 -6.27 -1.28
CA MET A 148 2.46 -7.06 -1.25
C MET A 148 2.18 -8.44 -1.85
N LYS A 149 3.11 -8.94 -2.67
CA LYS A 149 2.88 -10.19 -3.39
C LYS A 149 4.19 -10.91 -3.72
N TYR A 150 4.16 -12.24 -3.71
CA TYR A 150 5.17 -13.08 -4.33
C TYR A 150 4.88 -13.19 -5.83
N VAL A 151 5.87 -12.82 -6.65
CA VAL A 151 5.74 -12.80 -8.11
C VAL A 151 6.91 -13.53 -8.74
N PRO A 152 6.66 -14.31 -9.80
CA PRO A 152 7.71 -15.11 -10.39
C PRO A 152 8.68 -14.23 -11.17
N LYS A 153 9.95 -14.64 -11.25
CA LYS A 153 11.04 -13.87 -11.89
C LYS A 153 10.70 -13.44 -13.32
N GLU A 154 9.97 -14.25 -14.09
CA GLU A 154 9.56 -13.97 -15.46
C GLU A 154 8.57 -12.80 -15.62
N ASP A 155 7.88 -12.41 -14.55
CA ASP A 155 6.95 -11.27 -14.54
C ASP A 155 7.62 -9.97 -14.08
N VAL A 156 8.91 -10.01 -13.71
CA VAL A 156 9.67 -8.84 -13.22
C VAL A 156 10.53 -8.24 -14.33
N ARG A 157 10.56 -6.91 -14.41
CA ARG A 157 11.41 -6.10 -15.31
C ARG A 157 12.09 -5.00 -14.51
N LEU A 158 13.23 -4.54 -15.01
CA LEU A 158 13.86 -3.30 -14.52
C LEU A 158 12.95 -2.11 -14.87
N LEU A 159 12.80 -1.17 -13.95
CA LEU A 159 11.99 0.03 -14.16
C LEU A 159 12.81 1.09 -14.90
N ALA A 160 12.29 1.67 -15.98
CA ALA A 160 12.93 2.81 -16.63
C ALA A 160 12.83 4.09 -15.76
N THR A 161 13.86 4.94 -15.76
CA THR A 161 13.91 6.18 -14.96
C THR A 161 12.69 7.07 -15.13
N ASP A 162 12.14 7.15 -16.34
CA ASP A 162 11.01 8.01 -16.67
C ASP A 162 9.75 7.64 -15.85
N PHE A 163 9.59 6.36 -15.51
CA PHE A 163 8.49 5.84 -14.72
C PHE A 163 8.70 5.97 -13.19
N ALA A 164 9.90 6.34 -12.74
CA ALA A 164 10.21 6.60 -11.34
C ALA A 164 10.00 8.06 -10.91
N SER A 165 9.75 8.94 -11.88
CA SER A 165 9.56 10.38 -11.67
C SER A 165 8.28 10.73 -10.90
N LEU A 166 7.18 9.99 -11.11
CA LEU A 166 5.99 10.11 -10.27
C LEU A 166 6.29 9.44 -8.91
N PRO A 167 6.02 10.05 -7.75
CA PRO A 167 6.25 9.37 -6.48
C PRO A 167 5.27 8.17 -6.34
N PRO A 168 5.60 7.17 -5.51
CA PRO A 168 4.67 6.13 -5.08
C PRO A 168 3.33 6.73 -4.62
N LEU A 169 2.21 6.25 -5.17
CA LEU A 169 0.90 6.84 -4.87
C LEU A 169 0.13 6.15 -3.75
N ALA A 170 0.55 4.97 -3.32
CA ALA A 170 -0.01 4.31 -2.14
C ALA A 170 0.65 4.85 -0.88
N VAL A 171 -0.13 5.55 -0.05
CA VAL A 171 0.35 6.13 1.20
C VAL A 171 -0.10 5.28 2.37
N GLU A 172 0.83 4.87 3.23
CA GLU A 172 0.51 4.12 4.45
C GLU A 172 -0.24 5.02 5.45
N CYS A 173 -1.23 4.46 6.12
CA CYS A 173 -2.11 5.16 7.04
C CYS A 173 -2.33 4.38 8.33
N GLU A 174 -2.44 5.12 9.42
CA GLU A 174 -2.96 4.69 10.71
C GLU A 174 -4.16 5.56 11.10
N MET A 175 -5.27 4.94 11.48
CA MET A 175 -6.45 5.66 11.94
C MET A 175 -6.24 6.14 13.39
N LEU A 176 -6.56 7.41 13.62
CA LEU A 176 -6.40 8.07 14.91
C LEU A 176 -7.29 7.47 16.00
N GLY A 177 -6.79 7.50 17.23
CA GLY A 177 -7.53 7.05 18.42
C GLY A 177 -7.55 5.54 18.63
N ILE A 178 -6.94 4.75 17.74
CA ILE A 178 -6.97 3.29 17.85
C ILE A 178 -5.93 2.77 18.82
N ASN A 179 -6.42 2.20 19.92
CA ASN A 179 -5.63 1.40 20.85
C ASN A 179 -5.76 -0.09 20.50
N ARG A 180 -4.63 -0.83 20.53
CA ARG A 180 -4.62 -2.30 20.32
C ARG A 180 -5.58 -3.04 21.25
N HIS A 181 -5.73 -2.56 22.49
CA HIS A 181 -6.62 -3.16 23.47
C HIS A 181 -8.11 -2.99 23.15
N CYS A 182 -8.46 -2.11 22.23
CA CYS A 182 -9.84 -1.86 21.80
C CYS A 182 -10.22 -2.61 20.51
N LEU A 183 -9.26 -3.24 19.82
CA LEU A 183 -9.48 -3.94 18.55
C LEU A 183 -10.02 -5.36 18.77
N THR A 184 -11.32 -5.46 19.04
CA THR A 184 -12.00 -6.77 19.09
C THR A 184 -12.12 -7.38 17.69
N CYS A 185 -12.24 -8.71 17.59
CA CYS A 185 -12.44 -9.40 16.31
C CYS A 185 -13.68 -8.90 15.55
N SER A 186 -14.76 -8.53 16.27
CA SER A 186 -15.98 -7.98 15.66
C SER A 186 -15.69 -6.66 14.94
N ILE A 187 -14.96 -5.75 15.60
CA ILE A 187 -14.59 -4.45 15.04
C ILE A 187 -13.66 -4.65 13.83
N LEU A 188 -12.64 -5.49 13.96
CA LEU A 188 -11.73 -5.81 12.85
C LEU A 188 -12.50 -6.38 11.65
N ASN A 189 -13.43 -7.31 11.88
CA ASN A 189 -14.24 -7.90 10.82
C ASN A 189 -15.18 -6.87 10.16
N ASN A 190 -15.72 -5.92 10.92
CA ASN A 190 -16.52 -4.83 10.36
C ASN A 190 -15.67 -3.94 9.43
N PHE A 191 -14.48 -3.55 9.88
CA PHE A 191 -13.55 -2.81 9.05
C PHE A 191 -13.13 -3.59 7.80
N THR A 192 -12.71 -4.85 7.92
CA THR A 192 -12.30 -5.68 6.79
C THR A 192 -13.42 -5.86 5.77
N ARG A 193 -14.68 -5.98 6.22
CA ARG A 193 -15.84 -6.04 5.31
C ARG A 193 -16.07 -4.72 4.58
N ARG A 194 -15.86 -3.58 5.26
CA ARG A 194 -16.17 -2.25 4.73
C ARG A 194 -15.05 -1.64 3.90
N CYS A 195 -13.78 -1.88 4.26
CA CYS A 195 -12.58 -1.29 3.70
C CYS A 195 -11.88 -2.25 2.73
N ARG A 196 -12.64 -2.74 1.75
CA ARG A 196 -12.09 -3.61 0.70
C ARG A 196 -11.27 -2.81 -0.29
N ARG A 197 -10.34 -3.47 -0.98
CA ARG A 197 -9.58 -2.88 -2.08
C ARG A 197 -10.50 -2.16 -3.08
N ARG A 198 -10.12 -0.96 -3.49
CA ARG A 198 -10.87 -0.01 -4.35
C ARG A 198 -12.15 0.59 -3.75
N SER A 199 -12.54 0.24 -2.53
CA SER A 199 -13.62 0.96 -1.86
C SER A 199 -13.22 2.40 -1.57
N THR A 200 -14.16 3.33 -1.75
CA THR A 200 -13.91 4.77 -1.65
C THR A 200 -14.40 5.35 -0.33
N PHE A 201 -13.65 6.30 0.19
CA PHE A 201 -13.89 7.01 1.43
C PHE A 201 -13.45 8.46 1.31
N LYS A 202 -13.85 9.25 2.31
CA LYS A 202 -13.29 10.57 2.55
C LYS A 202 -12.25 10.45 3.65
N LEU A 203 -11.13 11.15 3.53
CA LEU A 203 -10.00 11.05 4.46
C LEU A 203 -9.49 12.45 4.80
N SER A 204 -9.27 12.69 6.09
CA SER A 204 -8.50 13.86 6.56
C SER A 204 -7.32 13.37 7.36
N PHE A 205 -6.11 13.79 7.00
CA PHE A 205 -4.91 13.50 7.78
C PHE A 205 -4.54 14.66 8.69
N VAL A 206 -4.07 14.35 9.89
CA VAL A 206 -3.70 15.31 10.92
C VAL A 206 -2.19 15.53 10.93
N ALA A 207 -1.44 14.46 10.76
CA ALA A 207 0.01 14.48 10.75
C ALA A 207 0.55 13.45 9.76
N GLU A 208 1.81 13.65 9.38
CA GLU A 208 2.63 12.76 8.60
C GLU A 208 3.92 12.51 9.38
N PHE A 209 4.36 11.25 9.43
CA PHE A 209 5.64 10.87 10.00
C PHE A 209 6.17 9.65 9.25
N GLU A 210 7.42 9.68 8.77
CA GLU A 210 8.05 8.56 8.05
C GLU A 210 7.17 7.97 6.91
N ASN A 211 6.60 8.84 6.06
CA ASN A 211 5.67 8.47 4.96
C ASN A 211 4.37 7.75 5.42
N LYS A 212 4.04 7.83 6.70
CA LYS A 212 2.79 7.35 7.28
C LYS A 212 1.89 8.50 7.68
N LEU A 213 0.63 8.42 7.28
CA LEU A 213 -0.38 9.40 7.66
C LEU A 213 -1.17 8.94 8.89
N PHE A 214 -1.40 9.87 9.81
CA PHE A 214 -2.35 9.69 10.91
C PHE A 214 -3.68 10.34 10.53
N VAL A 215 -4.71 9.51 10.37
CA VAL A 215 -5.91 9.89 9.62
C VAL A 215 -7.22 9.71 10.38
N ARG A 216 -8.21 10.48 9.96
CA ARG A 216 -9.63 10.18 10.16
C ARG A 216 -10.21 9.71 8.84
N LEU A 217 -10.93 8.60 8.87
CA LEU A 217 -11.56 8.00 7.70
C LEU A 217 -13.07 8.13 7.85
N PHE A 218 -13.73 8.66 6.83
CA PHE A 218 -15.15 8.95 6.81
C PHE A 218 -15.84 8.19 5.68
N ASP A 219 -17.08 7.77 5.91
CA ASP A 219 -17.93 7.24 4.85
C ASP A 219 -18.43 8.35 3.89
N ARG A 220 -19.37 8.00 3.01
CA ARG A 220 -19.93 8.93 2.03
C ARG A 220 -20.70 10.07 2.69
N ASP A 221 -21.34 9.79 3.81
CA ASP A 221 -22.20 10.68 4.59
C ASP A 221 -21.42 11.50 5.62
N MET A 222 -20.08 11.47 5.57
CA MET A 222 -19.17 12.15 6.51
C MET A 222 -19.21 11.59 7.94
N ASN A 223 -19.70 10.37 8.15
CA ASN A 223 -19.57 9.71 9.45
C ASN A 223 -18.14 9.21 9.64
N ASP A 224 -17.52 9.59 10.75
CA ASP A 224 -16.19 9.12 11.12
C ASP A 224 -16.25 7.64 11.53
N LEU A 225 -15.56 6.80 10.76
CA LEU A 225 -15.60 5.34 10.93
C LEU A 225 -15.04 4.90 12.27
N PHE A 226 -14.14 5.67 12.89
CA PHE A 226 -13.70 5.38 14.25
C PHE A 226 -14.89 5.44 15.20
N PHE A 227 -15.66 6.53 15.18
CA PHE A 227 -16.83 6.65 16.05
C PHE A 227 -17.96 5.69 15.68
N VAL A 228 -18.13 5.35 14.41
CA VAL A 228 -19.12 4.35 13.98
C VAL A 228 -18.85 2.99 14.61
N TYR A 229 -17.59 2.52 14.62
CA TYR A 229 -17.27 1.16 15.09
C TYR A 229 -16.85 1.10 16.56
N PHE A 230 -16.25 2.16 17.10
CA PHE A 230 -15.79 2.20 18.49
C PHE A 230 -16.72 3.00 19.41
N GLY A 231 -17.67 3.77 18.88
CA GLY A 231 -18.48 4.70 19.67
C GLY A 231 -19.21 4.03 20.85
N GLU A 232 -19.83 2.87 20.64
CA GLU A 232 -20.49 2.13 21.73
C GLU A 232 -19.48 1.57 22.75
N VAL A 233 -18.34 1.07 22.27
CA VAL A 233 -17.30 0.48 23.12
C VAL A 233 -16.71 1.56 24.03
N ILE A 234 -16.40 2.73 23.47
CA ILE A 234 -15.89 3.89 24.21
C ILE A 234 -16.93 4.33 25.24
N LYS A 235 -18.19 4.50 24.84
CA LYS A 235 -19.27 4.88 25.78
C LYS A 235 -19.38 3.89 26.95
N ARG A 236 -19.33 2.58 26.69
CA ARG A 236 -19.38 1.56 27.74
C ARG A 236 -18.16 1.60 28.66
N ALA A 237 -16.96 1.81 28.10
CA ALA A 237 -15.73 1.93 28.87
C ALA A 237 -15.77 3.14 29.81
N GLU A 238 -16.18 4.31 29.31
CA GLU A 238 -16.32 5.54 30.10
C GLU A 238 -17.34 5.37 31.25
N GLN A 239 -18.48 4.70 30.98
CA GLN A 239 -19.48 4.42 32.02
C GLN A 239 -18.94 3.49 33.11
N ALA A 240 -18.21 2.44 32.71
CA ALA A 240 -17.61 1.49 33.66
C ALA A 240 -16.54 2.16 34.53
N GLU A 241 -15.73 3.05 33.97
CA GLU A 241 -14.72 3.82 34.71
C GLU A 241 -15.38 4.75 35.74
N ARG A 242 -16.40 5.52 35.34
CA ARG A 242 -17.17 6.36 36.29
C ARG A 242 -17.79 5.56 37.43
N GLN A 243 -18.28 4.35 37.15
CA GLN A 243 -18.81 3.46 38.19
C GLN A 243 -17.70 3.00 39.16
N ARG A 244 -16.53 2.62 38.65
CA ARG A 244 -15.36 2.24 39.47
C ARG A 244 -14.91 3.38 40.37
N GLU A 245 -14.82 4.59 39.84
CA GLU A 245 -14.47 5.79 40.62
C GLU A 245 -15.49 6.06 41.73
N ARG A 246 -16.79 5.95 41.45
CA ARG A 246 -17.85 6.11 42.46
C ARG A 246 -17.72 5.07 43.57
N LEU A 247 -17.51 3.80 43.21
CA LEU A 247 -17.31 2.72 44.17
C LEU A 247 -16.05 2.95 45.03
N ASN A 248 -14.96 3.42 44.43
CA ASN A 248 -13.73 3.75 45.16
C ASN A 248 -13.95 4.91 46.14
N LYS A 249 -14.67 5.97 45.73
CA LYS A 249 -15.05 7.08 46.63
C LYS A 249 -15.91 6.61 47.81
N LEU A 250 -16.87 5.72 47.56
CA LEU A 250 -17.71 5.14 48.62
C LEU A 250 -16.89 4.28 49.60
N LYS A 251 -15.98 3.44 49.10
CA LYS A 251 -15.07 2.64 49.93
C LYS A 251 -14.18 3.53 50.81
N MET A 252 -13.59 4.58 50.24
CA MET A 252 -12.75 5.52 51.00
C MET A 252 -13.53 6.26 52.09
N LYS A 253 -14.79 6.63 51.83
CA LYS A 253 -15.68 7.19 52.87
C LYS A 253 -15.99 6.17 53.97
N GLY A 254 -16.30 4.92 53.61
CA GLY A 254 -16.56 3.86 54.59
C GLY A 254 -15.35 3.56 55.49
N THR A 255 -14.14 3.56 54.93
CA THR A 255 -12.90 3.36 55.69
C THR A 255 -12.62 4.51 56.67
N LYS A 256 -12.85 5.77 56.25
CA LYS A 256 -12.71 6.94 57.15
C LYS A 256 -13.68 6.87 58.33
N VAL A 257 -14.96 6.54 58.08
CA VAL A 257 -15.97 6.42 59.14
C VAL A 257 -15.62 5.30 60.13
N LYS A 258 -15.10 4.17 59.65
CA LYS A 258 -14.63 3.07 60.52
C LYS A 258 -13.47 3.52 61.43
N MET A 259 -12.48 4.24 60.90
CA MET A 259 -11.35 4.73 61.69
C MET A 259 -11.76 5.73 62.79
N GLU A 260 -12.70 6.63 62.48
CA GLU A 260 -13.24 7.60 63.46
C GLU A 260 -14.05 6.93 64.58
N GLN A 261 -14.73 5.82 64.30
CA GLN A 261 -15.47 5.05 65.30
C GLN A 261 -14.55 4.21 66.19
N THR A 262 -13.46 3.64 65.65
CA THR A 262 -12.48 2.90 66.45
C THR A 262 -11.67 3.79 67.40
N ASN A 263 -11.48 5.07 67.08
CA ASN A 263 -10.79 6.03 67.96
C ASN A 263 -11.68 6.63 69.07
N LYS A 264 -12.96 6.22 69.17
CA LYS A 264 -13.91 6.68 70.21
C LYS A 264 -14.15 5.67 71.34
N VAL A 265 -13.32 4.62 71.48
CA VAL A 265 -13.40 3.73 72.65
C VAL A 265 -12.85 4.47 73.87
N PRO A 266 -13.64 4.70 74.94
CA PRO A 266 -13.18 5.48 76.09
C PRO A 266 -12.10 4.70 76.87
N ALA A 267 -11.05 5.41 77.27
CA ALA A 267 -10.06 4.91 78.21
C ALA A 267 -10.79 4.45 79.49
N ARG A 268 -10.71 3.16 79.81
CA ARG A 268 -11.17 2.64 81.10
C ARG A 268 -10.22 3.17 82.16
N ASP A 269 -10.76 4.03 83.03
CA ASP A 269 -10.11 4.49 84.26
C ASP A 269 -9.75 3.28 85.14
N ARG A 270 -8.55 3.37 85.73
CA ARG A 270 -7.99 2.44 86.71
C ARG A 270 -8.58 2.67 88.09
#